data_AF-A0AAV3QGK6-F1
#
_entry.id   AF-A0AAV3QGK6-F1
#
_cell.length_a   1.000
_cell.length_b   1.000
_cell.length_c   1.000
_cell.angle_alpha   90.00
_cell.angle_beta   90.00
_cell.angle_gamma   90.00
#
_symmetry.space_group_name_H-M   'P 1'
#
loop_
_entity.id
_entity.type
_entity.pdbx_description
1 polymer ?
#
loop_
_entity_poly.entity_id
_entity_poly.type
_entity_poly.pdbx_seq_one_letter_code
_entity_poly.pdbx_strand_id
1 'polypeptide(L)'
;MTADNFSTFTSMPEFDAYRNSTVQAGVILEKVMGPLSSGNLELQSRDPNENPRVTFNYFQDPRDLQRCVQGMETILDVIRSRSFSRFRYPLRPVQYYINLMLSFPVNLRYKSAASMVSMESFCQDTVMSIWHYHGGCQMGRVVDINYRLLGVDALRVVDGSTLNASPGTNPQATVMMLGRYMGLRLIQERSRQ
;
A
#
# COMPACT_ATOMS: atom_id res chain seq x y z
N MET A 1 8.19 -8.79 2.04
CA MET A 1 6.79 -9.18 2.32
C MET A 1 6.18 -9.58 0.99
N THR A 2 5.85 -10.86 0.84
CA THR A 2 5.07 -11.36 -0.30
C THR A 2 3.61 -10.93 -0.14
N ALA A 3 2.88 -10.77 -1.24
CA ALA A 3 1.51 -10.25 -1.26
C ALA A 3 0.44 -11.25 -0.73
N ASP A 4 0.85 -12.42 -0.24
CA ASP A 4 -0.02 -13.59 -0.03
C ASP A 4 -0.87 -13.60 1.26
N ASN A 5 -1.08 -12.46 1.91
CA ASN A 5 -1.87 -12.40 3.15
C ASN A 5 -3.18 -11.62 2.99
N PHE A 6 -3.87 -11.81 1.86
CA PHE A 6 -5.22 -11.27 1.66
C PHE A 6 -6.28 -11.88 2.60
N SER A 7 -6.01 -13.03 3.21
CA SER A 7 -6.98 -13.80 4.01
C SER A 7 -6.76 -13.76 5.53
N THR A 8 -5.69 -13.16 6.04
CA THR A 8 -5.28 -13.34 7.45
C THR A 8 -5.78 -12.26 8.41
N PHE A 9 -6.41 -11.19 7.94
CA PHE A 9 -7.00 -10.18 8.85
C PHE A 9 -8.23 -10.71 9.60
N THR A 10 -8.85 -11.81 9.15
CA THR A 10 -10.11 -12.33 9.69
C THR A 10 -9.97 -13.44 10.72
N SER A 11 -8.77 -13.96 11.00
CA SER A 11 -8.60 -15.11 11.90
C SER A 11 -7.30 -15.07 12.70
N MET A 12 -7.23 -14.20 13.71
CA MET A 12 -6.16 -14.20 14.70
C MET A 12 -6.74 -14.35 16.12
N PRO A 13 -6.35 -15.37 16.90
CA PRO A 13 -6.90 -15.64 18.24
C PRO A 13 -6.68 -14.51 19.27
N GLU A 14 -5.61 -13.72 19.12
CA GLU A 14 -5.33 -12.56 19.98
C GLU A 14 -6.30 -11.39 19.74
N PHE A 15 -6.99 -11.37 18.59
CA PHE A 15 -8.08 -10.45 18.28
C PHE A 15 -9.37 -10.79 19.06
N ASP A 16 -9.55 -12.05 19.49
CA ASP A 16 -10.72 -12.47 20.25
C ASP A 16 -10.71 -11.93 21.69
N ALA A 17 -9.54 -11.64 22.27
CA ALA A 17 -9.44 -10.99 23.58
C ALA A 17 -10.03 -9.56 23.57
N TYR A 18 -9.96 -8.88 22.41
CA TYR A 18 -10.55 -7.54 22.22
C TYR A 18 -11.99 -7.58 21.67
N ARG A 19 -12.46 -8.70 21.12
CA ARG A 19 -13.86 -8.87 20.68
C ARG A 19 -14.87 -8.80 21.81
N ASN A 20 -14.50 -9.19 23.03
CA ASN A 20 -15.36 -9.15 24.21
C ASN A 20 -15.36 -7.80 24.95
N SER A 21 -14.53 -6.86 24.52
CA SER A 21 -14.56 -5.47 24.98
C SER A 21 -15.12 -4.59 23.88
N THR A 22 -16.05 -3.70 24.21
CA THR A 22 -16.55 -2.68 23.26
C THR A 22 -15.44 -1.63 23.05
N VAL A 23 -14.38 -1.99 22.32
CA VAL A 23 -13.33 -1.05 21.95
C VAL A 23 -13.88 -0.13 20.89
N GLN A 24 -14.21 1.10 21.29
CA GLN A 24 -14.38 2.19 20.35
C GLN A 24 -12.99 2.64 19.90
N ALA A 25 -12.50 2.04 18.80
CA ALA A 25 -11.23 2.40 18.19
C ALA A 25 -11.45 3.19 16.89
N GLY A 26 -10.59 4.19 16.68
CA GLY A 26 -10.40 4.83 15.38
C GLY A 26 -9.02 4.48 14.84
N VAL A 27 -8.89 4.40 13.51
CA VAL A 27 -7.62 4.14 12.83
C VAL A 27 -7.25 5.35 11.99
N ILE A 28 -5.99 5.79 12.11
CA ILE A 28 -5.38 6.75 11.19
C ILE A 28 -4.37 5.95 10.36
N LEU A 29 -4.55 5.92 9.05
CA LEU A 29 -3.64 5.26 8.12
C LEU A 29 -2.78 6.30 7.41
N GLU A 30 -1.47 6.02 7.36
CA GLU A 30 -0.50 6.76 6.56
C GLU A 30 -0.18 5.95 5.30
N LYS A 31 -0.11 6.63 4.16
CA LYS A 31 0.36 6.06 2.90
C LYS A 31 1.57 6.85 2.44
N VAL A 32 2.73 6.20 2.40
CA VAL A 32 3.92 6.77 1.79
C VAL A 32 3.63 7.07 0.31
N MET A 33 3.80 8.34 -0.06
CA MET A 33 3.57 8.82 -1.42
C MET A 33 4.65 8.31 -2.37
N GLY A 34 4.24 7.78 -3.53
CA GLY A 34 5.11 7.47 -4.66
C GLY A 34 6.39 6.74 -4.24
N PRO A 35 6.27 5.54 -3.65
CA PRO A 35 7.42 4.85 -3.11
C PRO A 35 8.49 4.70 -4.20
N LEU A 36 9.73 4.98 -3.83
CA LEU A 36 10.88 4.85 -4.70
C LEU A 36 11.40 3.40 -4.71
N SER A 37 11.18 2.69 -3.60
CA SER A 37 11.39 1.27 -3.48
C SER A 37 10.49 0.52 -4.45
N SER A 38 11.08 -0.43 -5.17
CA SER A 38 10.38 -1.33 -6.09
C SER A 38 10.89 -2.75 -5.91
N GLY A 39 10.06 -3.74 -6.24
CA GLY A 39 10.51 -5.12 -6.34
C GLY A 39 10.04 -5.77 -7.64
N ASN A 40 9.94 -7.09 -7.60
CA ASN A 40 9.74 -7.91 -8.79
C ASN A 40 8.53 -8.83 -8.65
N LEU A 41 7.96 -9.22 -9.78
CA LEU A 41 6.98 -10.28 -9.90
C LEU A 41 7.59 -11.40 -10.74
N GLU A 42 7.54 -12.63 -10.23
CA GLU A 42 8.10 -13.80 -10.89
C GLU A 42 7.09 -14.95 -10.86
N LEU A 43 6.94 -15.64 -11.98
CA LEU A 43 6.13 -16.86 -12.04
C LEU A 43 6.84 -17.96 -11.25
N GLN A 44 6.06 -18.71 -10.47
CA GLN A 44 6.56 -19.87 -9.72
C GLN A 44 6.37 -21.18 -10.48
N SER A 45 5.35 -21.22 -11.35
CA SER A 45 5.05 -22.34 -12.22
C SER A 45 4.42 -21.86 -13.53
N ARG A 46 4.02 -22.82 -14.37
CA ARG A 46 3.26 -22.56 -15.60
C ARG A 46 1.75 -22.62 -15.39
N ASP A 47 1.27 -22.99 -14.19
CA ASP A 47 -0.15 -23.04 -13.90
C ASP A 47 -0.65 -21.60 -13.62
N PRO A 48 -1.58 -21.07 -14.43
CA PRO A 48 -2.10 -19.71 -14.22
C PRO A 48 -2.95 -19.56 -12.95
N ASN A 49 -3.32 -20.66 -12.27
CA ASN A 49 -4.06 -20.62 -11.00
C ASN A 49 -3.13 -20.46 -9.78
N GLU A 50 -1.83 -20.63 -9.95
CA GLU A 50 -0.86 -20.44 -8.88
C GLU A 50 -0.43 -18.97 -8.78
N ASN A 51 -0.43 -18.42 -7.55
CA ASN A 51 -0.02 -17.04 -7.33
C ASN A 51 1.46 -16.83 -7.72
N PRO A 52 1.79 -15.72 -8.41
CA PRO A 52 3.18 -15.38 -8.66
C PRO A 52 3.87 -14.96 -7.36
N ARG A 53 5.20 -15.10 -7.34
CA ARG A 53 6.02 -14.56 -6.25
C ARG A 53 6.18 -13.05 -6.46
N VAL A 54 5.79 -12.26 -5.46
CA VAL A 54 5.87 -10.79 -5.52
C VAL A 54 6.76 -10.26 -4.40
N THR A 55 7.66 -9.33 -4.74
CA THR A 55 8.40 -8.53 -3.78
C THR A 55 8.15 -7.04 -4.05
N PHE A 56 8.07 -6.25 -2.98
CA PHE A 56 7.95 -4.78 -3.07
C PHE A 56 9.19 -4.06 -2.52
N ASN A 57 10.03 -4.77 -1.76
CA ASN A 57 11.21 -4.22 -1.09
C ASN A 57 10.93 -2.95 -0.28
N TYR A 58 9.84 -2.93 0.50
CA TYR A 58 9.46 -1.79 1.34
C TYR A 58 10.66 -1.20 2.09
N PHE A 59 10.87 0.11 1.94
CA PHE A 59 11.96 0.89 2.54
C PHE A 59 13.39 0.49 2.11
N GLN A 60 13.54 -0.20 0.98
CA GLN A 60 14.86 -0.40 0.37
C GLN A 60 15.49 0.94 -0.02
N ASP A 61 14.70 1.87 -0.55
CA ASP A 61 15.13 3.26 -0.69
C ASP A 61 14.93 3.99 0.65
N PRO A 62 16.00 4.54 1.25
CA PRO A 62 15.91 5.17 2.57
C PRO A 62 14.99 6.40 2.60
N ARG A 63 14.72 7.03 1.45
CA ARG A 63 13.80 8.19 1.37
C ARG A 63 12.36 7.79 1.64
N ASP A 64 11.97 6.55 1.34
CA ASP A 64 10.63 6.06 1.68
C ASP A 64 10.48 5.91 3.20
N LEU A 65 11.53 5.46 3.89
CA LEU A 65 11.53 5.36 5.35
C LEU A 65 11.44 6.74 5.99
N GLN A 66 12.23 7.69 5.50
CA GLN A 66 12.18 9.09 5.96
C GLN A 66 10.77 9.69 5.79
N ARG A 67 10.11 9.42 4.66
CA ARG A 67 8.72 9.85 4.42
C ARG A 67 7.74 9.22 5.41
N CYS A 68 7.88 7.92 5.70
CA CYS A 68 7.07 7.26 6.72
C CYS A 68 7.25 7.91 8.09
N VAL A 69 8.49 8.18 8.50
CA VAL A 69 8.79 8.84 9.78
C VAL A 69 8.11 10.22 9.85
N GLN A 70 8.26 11.05 8.81
CA GLN A 70 7.61 12.37 8.73
C GLN A 70 6.08 12.28 8.75
N GLY A 71 5.50 11.29 8.06
CA GLY A 71 4.06 11.03 8.07
C GLY A 71 3.56 10.62 9.46
N MET A 72 4.32 9.77 10.15
CA MET A 72 4.02 9.37 11.53
C MET A 72 4.14 10.55 12.49
N GLU A 73 5.17 11.39 12.39
CA GLU A 73 5.29 12.62 13.18
C GLU A 73 4.08 13.54 12.99
N THR A 74 3.62 13.70 11.75
CA THR A 74 2.41 14.46 11.41
C THR A 74 1.17 13.86 12.10
N ILE A 75 1.03 12.52 12.10
CA ILE A 75 -0.07 11.84 12.81
C ILE A 75 0.02 12.11 14.31
N LEU A 76 1.22 12.07 14.91
CA LEU A 76 1.38 12.35 16.34
C LEU A 76 0.98 13.79 16.67
N ASP A 77 1.27 14.75 15.80
CA ASP A 77 0.84 16.14 15.97
C ASP A 77 -0.68 16.31 15.86
N VAL A 78 -1.31 15.62 14.90
CA VAL A 78 -2.78 15.55 14.82
C VAL A 78 -3.37 15.00 16.13
N ILE A 79 -2.80 13.91 16.65
CA ILE A 79 -3.24 13.32 17.92
C ILE A 79 -3.05 14.30 19.08
N ARG A 80 -1.93 15.04 19.15
CA ARG A 80 -1.67 16.05 20.20
C ARG A 80 -2.62 17.25 20.13
N SER A 81 -3.16 17.55 18.95
CA SER A 81 -3.99 18.74 18.73
C SER A 81 -5.21 18.81 19.66
N ARG A 82 -5.69 20.04 19.88
CA ARG A 82 -6.93 20.31 20.63
C ARG A 82 -8.14 19.66 19.97
N SER A 83 -8.20 19.66 18.64
CA SER A 83 -9.30 19.06 17.87
C SER A 83 -9.44 17.57 18.14
N PHE A 84 -8.32 16.88 18.41
CA PHE A 84 -8.32 15.44 18.67
C PHE A 84 -8.46 15.07 20.16
N SER A 85 -8.56 16.06 21.07
CA SER A 85 -8.56 15.81 22.52
C SER A 85 -9.74 14.95 22.99
N ARG A 86 -10.88 15.02 22.30
CA ARG A 86 -12.10 14.24 22.62
C ARG A 86 -12.00 12.76 22.23
N PHE A 87 -11.03 12.40 21.38
CA PHE A 87 -10.83 11.04 20.88
C PHE A 87 -9.62 10.35 21.54
N ARG A 88 -9.00 11.00 22.53
CA ARG A 88 -7.90 10.46 23.31
C ARG A 88 -8.37 9.96 24.66
N TYR A 89 -7.75 8.88 25.13
CA TYR A 89 -7.86 8.49 26.54
C TYR A 89 -7.22 9.58 27.42
N PRO A 90 -7.95 10.12 28.42
CA PRO A 90 -7.40 11.07 29.37
C PRO A 90 -6.14 10.52 30.02
N LEU A 91 -5.14 11.37 30.26
CA LEU A 91 -3.89 11.05 30.95
C LEU A 91 -2.97 10.04 30.24
N ARG A 92 -3.31 9.55 29.03
CA ARG A 92 -2.41 8.71 28.24
C ARG A 92 -1.49 9.56 27.35
N PRO A 93 -0.16 9.40 27.45
CA PRO A 93 0.76 10.08 26.53
C PRO A 93 0.62 9.49 25.12
N VAL A 94 1.05 10.23 24.09
CA VAL A 94 0.91 9.78 22.69
C VAL A 94 1.64 8.45 22.45
N GLN A 95 2.73 8.19 23.16
CA GLN A 95 3.48 6.92 23.10
C GLN A 95 2.59 5.69 23.41
N TYR A 96 1.53 5.85 24.21
CA TYR A 96 0.58 4.78 24.48
C TYR A 96 -0.05 4.23 23.19
N TYR A 97 -0.40 5.10 22.24
CA TYR A 97 -1.04 4.69 20.98
C TYR A 97 -0.06 3.98 20.04
N ILE A 98 1.22 4.39 20.04
CA ILE A 98 2.29 3.68 19.32
C ILE A 98 2.45 2.26 19.86
N ASN A 99 2.56 2.12 21.18
CA ASN A 99 2.70 0.80 21.82
C ASN A 99 1.46 -0.07 21.60
N LEU A 100 0.27 0.54 21.61
CA LEU A 100 -0.98 -0.14 21.27
C LEU A 100 -0.96 -0.66 19.82
N MET A 101 -0.48 0.13 18.86
CA MET A 101 -0.30 -0.32 17.47
C MET A 101 0.68 -1.49 17.34
N LEU A 102 1.74 -1.52 18.15
CA LEU A 102 2.66 -2.65 18.20
C LEU A 102 2.01 -3.95 18.73
N SER A 103 0.90 -3.87 19.46
CA SER A 103 0.15 -5.06 19.87
C SER A 103 -0.76 -5.65 18.78
N PHE A 104 -1.08 -4.88 17.73
CA PHE A 104 -1.96 -5.35 16.65
C PHE A 104 -1.18 -6.11 15.57
N PRO A 105 -1.57 -7.33 15.18
CA PRO A 105 -0.85 -8.13 14.18
C PRO A 105 -1.11 -7.65 12.74
N VAL A 106 -0.67 -6.43 12.43
CA VAL A 106 -0.89 -5.75 11.14
C VAL A 106 -0.10 -6.34 9.97
N ASN A 107 0.93 -7.14 10.28
CA ASN A 107 1.74 -7.87 9.32
C ASN A 107 2.38 -9.09 10.00
N LEU A 108 3.13 -9.89 9.24
CA LEU A 108 3.88 -11.04 9.74
C LEU A 108 5.33 -10.73 10.16
N ARG A 109 5.72 -9.45 10.27
CA ARG A 109 7.08 -9.08 10.65
C ARG A 109 7.23 -9.22 12.16
N TYR A 110 8.40 -9.70 12.58
CA TYR A 110 8.80 -9.62 13.97
C TYR A 110 8.92 -8.15 14.37
N LYS A 111 8.30 -7.78 15.50
CA LYS A 111 8.35 -6.43 16.03
C LYS A 111 9.45 -6.34 17.07
N SER A 112 10.51 -5.64 16.72
CA SER A 112 11.66 -5.43 17.59
C SER A 112 11.31 -4.55 18.79
N ALA A 113 12.02 -4.72 19.89
CA ALA A 113 11.90 -3.83 21.05
C ALA A 113 12.28 -2.38 20.70
N ALA A 114 13.12 -2.18 19.68
CA ALA A 114 13.50 -0.87 19.17
C ALA A 114 12.30 -0.06 18.65
N SER A 115 11.25 -0.73 18.14
CA SER A 115 10.03 -0.07 17.64
C SER A 115 9.22 0.65 18.70
N MET A 116 9.46 0.38 19.99
CA MET A 116 8.86 1.14 21.09
C MET A 116 9.48 2.53 21.27
N VAL A 117 10.69 2.76 20.73
CA VAL A 117 11.46 4.00 20.96
C VAL A 117 11.91 4.69 19.68
N SER A 118 12.10 3.94 18.58
CA SER A 118 12.52 4.46 17.28
C SER A 118 11.35 4.45 16.31
N MET A 119 11.08 5.63 15.72
CA MET A 119 10.05 5.75 14.69
C MET A 119 10.45 5.05 13.39
N GLU A 120 11.75 4.98 13.08
CA GLU A 120 12.25 4.23 11.92
C GLU A 120 11.95 2.73 12.07
N SER A 121 12.28 2.16 13.24
CA SER A 121 11.97 0.75 13.54
C SER A 121 10.47 0.51 13.57
N PHE A 122 9.68 1.43 14.15
CA PHE A 122 8.22 1.36 14.11
C PHE A 122 7.71 1.27 12.67
N CYS A 123 8.09 2.21 11.81
CA CYS A 123 7.75 2.20 10.39
C CYS A 123 8.11 0.86 9.73
N GLN A 124 9.34 0.38 9.91
CA GLN A 124 9.81 -0.87 9.30
C GLN A 124 9.03 -2.11 9.77
N ASP A 125 8.75 -2.19 11.07
CA ASP A 125 8.14 -3.35 11.70
C ASP A 125 6.62 -3.36 11.56
N THR A 126 5.97 -2.21 11.38
CA THR A 126 4.50 -2.11 11.22
C THR A 126 4.04 -1.86 9.79
N VAL A 127 4.95 -1.70 8.82
CA VAL A 127 4.58 -1.49 7.41
C VAL A 127 3.66 -2.58 6.90
N MET A 128 2.62 -2.17 6.19
CA MET A 128 1.68 -3.06 5.53
C MET A 128 1.30 -2.49 4.16
N SER A 129 0.69 -3.32 3.33
CA SER A 129 0.12 -2.85 2.07
C SER A 129 -1.14 -2.04 2.35
N ILE A 130 -1.34 -0.96 1.61
CA ILE A 130 -2.65 -0.28 1.49
C ILE A 130 -3.39 -0.70 0.20
N TRP A 131 -3.00 -1.84 -0.37
CA TRP A 131 -3.59 -2.46 -1.56
C TRP A 131 -3.53 -1.61 -2.84
N HIS A 132 -2.63 -0.62 -2.88
CA HIS A 132 -2.44 0.29 -4.02
C HIS A 132 -1.15 0.01 -4.82
N TYR A 133 -0.77 -1.28 -4.92
CA TYR A 133 0.36 -1.71 -5.74
C TYR A 133 0.07 -1.49 -7.24
N HIS A 134 1.12 -1.26 -8.01
CA HIS A 134 1.07 -0.90 -9.42
C HIS A 134 2.41 -1.23 -10.09
N GLY A 135 2.50 -1.07 -11.41
CA GLY A 135 3.70 -1.42 -12.18
C GLY A 135 3.74 -2.89 -12.63
N GLY A 136 4.85 -3.28 -13.25
CA GLY A 136 5.05 -4.60 -13.86
C GLY A 136 4.89 -4.62 -15.38
N CYS A 137 4.09 -3.70 -15.95
CA CYS A 137 3.88 -3.54 -17.40
C CYS A 137 4.04 -2.07 -17.81
N GLN A 138 5.09 -1.42 -17.28
CA GLN A 138 5.26 0.03 -17.31
C GLN A 138 5.28 0.63 -18.73
N MET A 139 4.63 1.79 -18.88
CA MET A 139 4.70 2.59 -20.10
C MET A 139 6.12 3.10 -20.36
N GLY A 140 6.57 2.99 -21.61
CA GLY A 140 7.94 3.30 -22.05
C GLY A 140 8.94 2.17 -21.82
N ARG A 141 8.51 1.06 -21.18
CA ARG A 141 9.34 -0.12 -20.94
C ARG A 141 8.74 -1.40 -21.53
N VAL A 142 7.43 -1.59 -21.35
CA VAL A 142 6.69 -2.78 -21.82
C VAL A 142 5.62 -2.40 -22.83
N VAL A 143 4.93 -1.28 -22.60
CA VAL A 143 3.93 -0.71 -23.52
C VAL A 143 4.32 0.68 -24.02
N ASP A 144 3.87 1.06 -25.21
CA ASP A 144 4.04 2.40 -25.76
C ASP A 144 3.07 3.44 -25.12
N ILE A 145 3.15 4.70 -25.55
CA ILE A 145 2.27 5.79 -25.08
C ILE A 145 0.79 5.58 -25.43
N ASN A 146 0.49 4.68 -26.35
CA ASN A 146 -0.86 4.28 -26.75
C ASN A 146 -1.24 2.94 -26.08
N TYR A 147 -0.48 2.48 -25.09
CA TYR A 147 -0.69 1.23 -24.36
C TYR A 147 -0.58 -0.04 -25.23
N ARG A 148 0.05 0.04 -26.41
CA ARG A 148 0.37 -1.13 -27.25
C ARG A 148 1.56 -1.86 -26.68
N LEU A 149 1.50 -3.19 -26.64
CA LEU A 149 2.62 -4.00 -26.22
C LEU A 149 3.76 -3.85 -27.24
N LEU A 150 4.98 -3.57 -26.77
CA LEU A 150 6.11 -3.34 -27.65
C LEU A 150 6.47 -4.60 -28.42
N GLY A 151 6.59 -4.49 -29.75
CA GLY A 151 6.94 -5.60 -30.64
C GLY A 151 5.80 -6.59 -30.92
N VAL A 152 4.58 -6.32 -30.45
CA VAL A 152 3.42 -7.20 -30.67
C VAL A 152 2.24 -6.41 -31.22
N ASP A 153 1.74 -6.83 -32.37
CA ASP A 153 0.56 -6.23 -32.98
C ASP A 153 -0.73 -6.65 -32.28
N ALA A 154 -1.75 -5.80 -32.40
CA ALA A 154 -3.12 -6.05 -31.91
C ALA A 154 -3.26 -6.36 -30.40
N LEU A 155 -2.22 -6.13 -29.58
CA LEU A 155 -2.24 -6.36 -28.14
C LEU A 155 -1.97 -5.07 -27.35
N ARG A 156 -2.78 -4.85 -26.31
CA ARG A 156 -2.66 -3.71 -25.38
C ARG A 156 -2.86 -4.16 -23.94
N VAL A 157 -2.31 -3.40 -22.99
CA VAL A 157 -2.54 -3.58 -21.55
C VAL A 157 -3.06 -2.27 -20.97
N VAL A 158 -4.20 -2.30 -20.28
CA VAL A 158 -4.84 -1.10 -19.74
C VAL A 158 -5.36 -1.37 -18.33
N ASP A 159 -4.46 -1.31 -17.35
CA ASP A 159 -4.75 -1.43 -15.91
C ASP A 159 -3.65 -0.73 -15.08
N GLY A 160 -3.68 -0.93 -13.76
CA GLY A 160 -2.70 -0.36 -12.83
C GLY A 160 -1.25 -0.81 -13.06
N SER A 161 -1.00 -1.92 -13.77
CA SER A 161 0.35 -2.41 -14.05
C SER A 161 1.16 -1.49 -14.97
N THR A 162 0.47 -0.62 -15.71
CA THR A 162 1.06 0.31 -16.67
C THR A 162 1.54 1.62 -16.06
N LEU A 163 1.16 1.86 -14.80
CA LEU A 163 1.48 3.10 -14.09
C LEU A 163 2.95 3.13 -13.66
N ASN A 164 3.62 4.25 -13.93
CA ASN A 164 4.99 4.50 -13.49
C ASN A 164 5.07 5.02 -12.04
N ALA A 165 3.97 5.55 -11.53
CA ALA A 165 3.84 6.03 -10.16
C ALA A 165 2.39 5.96 -9.70
N SER A 166 2.18 5.94 -8.38
CA SER A 166 0.84 5.91 -7.80
C SER A 166 0.07 7.21 -8.08
N PRO A 167 -1.13 7.15 -8.69
CA PRO A 167 -1.90 8.34 -9.04
C PRO A 167 -2.69 8.84 -7.83
N GLY A 168 -2.02 9.57 -6.93
CA GLY A 168 -2.62 10.14 -5.73
C GLY A 168 -2.81 9.14 -4.59
N THR A 169 -3.79 9.38 -3.71
CA THR A 169 -4.03 8.56 -2.51
C THR A 169 -4.66 7.21 -2.86
N ASN A 170 -5.81 7.22 -3.56
CA ASN A 170 -6.56 6.02 -3.92
C ASN A 170 -6.65 5.89 -5.45
N PRO A 171 -6.07 4.84 -6.07
CA PRO A 171 -5.92 4.76 -7.51
C PRO A 171 -7.18 4.28 -8.25
N GLN A 172 -8.20 3.77 -7.55
CA GLN A 172 -9.36 3.12 -8.16
C GLN A 172 -10.04 4.00 -9.23
N ALA A 173 -10.38 5.24 -8.89
CA ALA A 173 -11.04 6.16 -9.81
C ALA A 173 -10.16 6.45 -11.04
N THR A 174 -8.85 6.60 -10.84
CA THR A 174 -7.90 6.80 -11.93
C THR A 174 -7.84 5.60 -12.87
N VAL A 175 -7.81 4.38 -12.34
CA VAL A 175 -7.77 3.15 -13.16
C VAL A 175 -9.10 2.94 -13.91
N MET A 176 -10.24 3.21 -13.27
CA MET A 176 -11.55 3.16 -13.94
C MET A 176 -11.63 4.18 -15.10
N MET A 177 -11.17 5.41 -14.85
CA MET A 177 -11.12 6.46 -15.87
C MET A 177 -10.20 6.06 -17.02
N LEU A 178 -9.01 5.52 -16.73
CA LEU A 178 -8.04 5.06 -17.72
C LEU A 178 -8.67 4.02 -18.68
N GLY A 179 -9.40 3.04 -18.13
CA GLY A 179 -10.10 2.04 -18.94
C GLY A 179 -11.10 2.67 -19.91
N ARG A 180 -11.95 3.59 -19.42
CA ARG A 180 -12.90 4.32 -20.27
C ARG A 180 -12.20 5.18 -21.32
N TYR A 181 -11.19 5.93 -20.92
CA TYR A 181 -10.43 6.82 -21.78
C TYR A 181 -9.82 6.05 -22.96
N MET A 182 -9.14 4.94 -22.69
CA MET A 182 -8.55 4.13 -23.75
C MET A 182 -9.61 3.46 -24.63
N GLY A 183 -10.75 3.04 -24.08
CA GLY A 183 -11.87 2.56 -24.89
C GLY A 183 -12.34 3.58 -25.93
N LEU A 184 -12.50 4.85 -25.53
CA LEU A 184 -12.89 5.93 -26.44
C LEU A 184 -11.82 6.21 -27.50
N ARG A 185 -10.54 6.18 -27.12
CA ARG A 185 -9.41 6.33 -28.06
C ARG A 185 -9.40 5.24 -29.12
N LEU A 186 -9.67 4.00 -28.74
CA LEU A 186 -9.74 2.87 -29.67
C LEU A 186 -10.90 3.01 -30.65
N ILE A 187 -12.07 3.50 -30.21
CA ILE A 187 -13.21 3.77 -31.11
C ILE A 187 -12.81 4.84 -32.13
N GLN A 188 -12.20 5.94 -31.68
CA GLN A 188 -11.74 7.02 -32.56
C GLN A 188 -10.67 6.56 -33.56
N GLU A 189 -9.74 5.71 -33.15
CA GLU A 189 -8.72 5.13 -34.05
C GLU A 189 -9.39 4.27 -35.15
N ARG A 190 -10.39 3.45 -34.80
CA ARG A 190 -11.11 2.63 -35.77
C ARG A 190 -11.94 3.46 -36.75
N SER A 191 -12.54 4.56 -36.31
CA SER A 191 -13.35 5.42 -37.20
C SER A 191 -12.52 6.24 -38.20
N ARG A 192 -11.19 6.24 -38.08
CA ARG A 192 -10.26 6.95 -38.99
C ARG A 192 -9.64 6.03 -40.04
N GLN A 193 -9.90 4.73 -39.96
CA GLN A 193 -9.50 3.72 -40.94
C GLN A 193 -10.66 3.50 -41.92
#